data_AF-A0A917GSL0-F1
#
_entry.id   AF-A0A917GSL0-F1
#
_cell.length_a   1.000
_cell.length_b   1.000
_cell.length_c   1.000
_cell.angle_alpha   90.00
_cell.angle_beta   90.00
_cell.angle_gamma   90.00
#
_symmetry.space_group_name_H-M   'P 1'
#
loop_
_entity.id
_entity.type
_entity.pdbx_description
1 polymer ?
#
loop_
_entity_poly.entity_id
_entity_poly.type
_entity_poly.pdbx_seq_one_letter_code
_entity_poly.pdbx_strand_id
1 'polypeptide(L)'
;MEEQAAGKRSLALPITLVLLVFSLIGNVFFYSQFLQGKQDTRYRTGQHIIETAVLTKVQYETLLNEANRLLELNELGVVPGTSPGKGDLTATRSTADSAFIAEAYLLKGEKPKVDGINTYFQQIRQSLDELHNLKQPMTEQQVANLNKIRDALNAQYEIIQKFNFDAAETRISTIQLASGIDWLELADQLEASIASQ
;
A
#
# COMPACT_ATOMS: atom_id res chain seq x y z
N MET A 1 87.63 -15.36 3.59
CA MET A 1 86.97 -14.99 2.33
C MET A 1 85.49 -15.17 2.55
N GLU A 2 84.77 -14.06 2.62
CA GLU A 2 83.32 -14.02 2.83
C GLU A 2 82.61 -14.37 1.51
N GLU A 3 81.97 -15.54 1.45
CA GLU A 3 81.00 -15.83 0.41
C GLU A 3 79.68 -15.15 0.78
N GLN A 4 79.34 -14.10 0.05
CA GLN A 4 78.05 -13.43 0.11
C GLN A 4 76.94 -14.44 -0.21
N ALA A 5 76.20 -14.85 0.81
CA ALA A 5 74.92 -15.54 0.62
C ALA A 5 73.98 -14.63 -0.17
N ALA A 6 73.84 -14.89 -1.46
CA ALA A 6 72.89 -14.20 -2.33
C ALA A 6 71.47 -14.35 -1.76
N GLY A 7 70.96 -13.28 -1.12
CA GLY A 7 69.67 -13.29 -0.46
C GLY A 7 68.54 -13.60 -1.44
N LYS A 8 67.86 -14.74 -1.25
CA LYS A 8 66.57 -15.04 -1.90
C LYS A 8 65.61 -13.89 -1.58
N ARG A 9 65.35 -13.00 -2.54
CA ARG A 9 64.34 -11.94 -2.40
C ARG A 9 63.00 -12.62 -2.09
N SER A 10 62.46 -12.36 -0.89
CA SER A 10 61.21 -12.97 -0.44
C SER A 10 60.06 -12.51 -1.34
N LEU A 11 59.58 -13.40 -2.20
CA LEU A 11 58.40 -13.19 -3.05
C LEU A 11 57.09 -13.29 -2.26
N ALA A 12 57.14 -13.75 -1.02
CA ALA A 12 55.95 -13.88 -0.17
C ALA A 12 55.30 -12.52 0.09
N LEU A 13 56.11 -11.49 0.40
CA LEU A 13 55.61 -10.15 0.69
C LEU A 13 54.81 -9.53 -0.49
N PRO A 14 55.34 -9.46 -1.72
CA PRO A 14 54.58 -8.93 -2.85
C PRO A 14 53.35 -9.78 -3.18
N ILE A 15 53.41 -11.11 -3.06
CA ILE A 15 52.25 -11.99 -3.27
C ILE A 15 51.16 -11.69 -2.22
N THR A 16 51.52 -11.58 -0.94
CA THR A 16 50.55 -11.26 0.13
C THR A 16 49.93 -9.88 -0.03
N LEU A 17 50.70 -8.88 -0.48
CA LEU A 17 50.19 -7.54 -0.78
C LEU A 17 49.19 -7.57 -1.94
N VAL A 18 49.50 -8.30 -3.01
CA VAL A 18 48.57 -8.46 -4.15
C VAL A 18 47.29 -9.16 -3.70
N LEU A 19 47.39 -10.27 -2.95
CA LEU A 19 46.22 -10.98 -2.41
C LEU A 19 45.39 -10.11 -1.46
N LEU A 20 46.04 -9.31 -0.61
CA LEU A 20 45.37 -8.37 0.29
C LEU A 20 44.59 -7.31 -0.51
N VAL A 21 45.19 -6.71 -1.53
CA VAL A 21 44.54 -5.71 -2.39
C VAL A 21 43.36 -6.33 -3.14
N PHE A 22 43.52 -7.53 -3.71
CA PHE A 22 42.41 -8.24 -4.35
C PHE A 22 41.28 -8.59 -3.38
N SER A 23 41.61 -9.02 -2.16
CA SER A 23 40.61 -9.29 -1.11
C SER A 23 39.85 -8.04 -0.69
N LEU A 24 40.55 -6.91 -0.53
CA LEU A 24 39.94 -5.63 -0.16
C LEU A 24 39.02 -5.11 -1.26
N ILE A 25 39.49 -5.11 -2.51
CA ILE A 25 38.71 -4.67 -3.68
C ILE A 25 37.49 -5.58 -3.84
N GLY A 26 37.68 -6.91 -3.76
CA GLY A 26 36.60 -7.89 -3.86
C GLY A 26 35.52 -7.66 -2.80
N ASN A 27 35.90 -7.51 -1.53
CA ASN A 27 34.94 -7.28 -0.46
C ASN A 27 34.18 -5.96 -0.62
N VAL A 28 34.86 -4.87 -0.98
CA VAL A 28 34.21 -3.58 -1.22
C VAL A 28 33.26 -3.66 -2.43
N PHE A 29 33.67 -4.36 -3.49
CA PHE A 29 32.84 -4.56 -4.69
C PHE A 29 31.58 -5.37 -4.36
N PHE A 30 31.72 -6.53 -3.71
CA PHE A 30 30.56 -7.35 -3.32
C PHE A 30 29.66 -6.63 -2.33
N TYR A 31 30.22 -5.89 -1.37
CA TYR A 31 29.43 -5.09 -0.44
C TYR A 31 28.67 -3.97 -1.14
N SER A 32 29.28 -3.31 -2.12
CA SER A 32 28.62 -2.27 -2.92
C SER A 32 27.48 -2.85 -3.75
N GLN A 33 27.70 -4.00 -4.41
CA GLN A 33 26.66 -4.68 -5.17
C GLN A 33 25.50 -5.15 -4.28
N PHE A 34 25.81 -5.66 -3.09
CA PHE A 34 24.82 -6.05 -2.09
C PHE A 34 23.98 -4.87 -1.60
N LEU A 35 24.61 -3.72 -1.34
CA LEU A 35 23.90 -2.50 -0.98
C LEU A 35 22.99 -1.99 -2.11
N GLN A 36 23.47 -2.02 -3.35
CA GLN A 36 22.66 -1.66 -4.52
C GLN A 36 21.43 -2.57 -4.66
N GLY A 37 21.61 -3.89 -4.57
CA GLY A 37 20.49 -4.84 -4.65
C GLY A 37 19.46 -4.65 -3.52
N LYS A 38 19.91 -4.31 -2.32
CA LYS A 38 19.01 -3.94 -1.20
C LYS A 38 18.23 -2.66 -1.47
N GLN A 39 18.89 -1.63 -2.03
CA GLN A 39 18.21 -0.38 -2.38
C GLN A 39 17.17 -0.58 -3.48
N ASP A 40 17.46 -1.40 -4.48
CA ASP A 40 16.51 -1.72 -5.56
C ASP A 40 15.29 -2.49 -5.04
N THR A 41 15.52 -3.45 -4.14
CA THR A 41 14.43 -4.19 -3.50
C THR A 41 13.54 -3.24 -2.69
N ARG A 42 14.13 -2.40 -1.86
CA ARG A 42 13.39 -1.39 -1.06
C ARG A 42 12.65 -0.39 -1.95
N TYR A 43 13.26 0.03 -3.05
CA TYR A 43 12.61 0.92 -3.99
C TYR A 43 11.35 0.26 -4.60
N ARG A 44 11.45 -0.99 -5.06
CA ARG A 44 10.30 -1.74 -5.57
C ARG A 44 9.20 -1.93 -4.52
N THR A 45 9.57 -2.25 -3.28
CA THR A 45 8.61 -2.33 -2.16
C THR A 45 7.92 -0.99 -1.94
N GLY A 46 8.66 0.12 -1.93
CA GLY A 46 8.09 1.45 -1.80
C GLY A 46 7.12 1.81 -2.93
N GLN A 47 7.45 1.48 -4.18
CA GLN A 47 6.55 1.67 -5.32
C GLN A 47 5.25 0.88 -5.15
N HIS A 48 5.35 -0.37 -4.69
CA HIS A 48 4.20 -1.22 -4.44
C HIS A 48 3.29 -0.65 -3.33
N ILE A 49 3.88 -0.16 -2.23
CA ILE A 49 3.13 0.50 -1.15
C ILE A 49 2.36 1.71 -1.70
N ILE A 50 3.00 2.56 -2.50
CA ILE A 50 2.34 3.73 -3.13
C ILE A 50 1.19 3.28 -4.03
N GLU A 51 1.42 2.29 -4.89
CA GLU A 51 0.39 1.75 -5.79
C GLU A 51 -0.83 1.26 -4.99
N THR A 52 -0.61 0.46 -3.94
CA THR A 52 -1.70 -0.01 -3.08
C THR A 52 -2.43 1.15 -2.38
N ALA A 53 -1.71 2.15 -1.87
CA ALA A 53 -2.33 3.33 -1.26
C ALA A 53 -3.19 4.12 -2.25
N VAL A 54 -2.73 4.30 -3.49
CA VAL A 54 -3.48 4.97 -4.56
C VAL A 54 -4.74 4.18 -4.91
N LEU A 55 -4.64 2.86 -5.07
CA LEU A 55 -5.79 2.01 -5.36
C LEU A 55 -6.82 2.06 -4.22
N THR A 56 -6.37 2.01 -2.97
CA THR A 56 -7.23 2.16 -1.78
C THR A 56 -7.92 3.53 -1.77
N LYS A 57 -7.20 4.61 -2.08
CA LYS A 57 -7.77 5.97 -2.18
C LYS A 57 -8.89 6.04 -3.24
N VAL A 58 -8.62 5.58 -4.46
CA VAL A 58 -9.58 5.58 -5.57
C VAL A 58 -10.83 4.75 -5.24
N GLN A 59 -10.65 3.66 -4.52
CA GLN A 59 -11.77 2.83 -4.07
C GLN A 59 -12.68 3.58 -3.09
N TYR A 60 -12.12 4.24 -2.07
CA TYR A 60 -12.91 5.04 -1.14
C TYR A 60 -13.66 6.17 -1.87
N GLU A 61 -12.99 6.87 -2.79
CA GLU A 61 -13.62 7.90 -3.63
C GLU A 61 -14.80 7.32 -4.44
N THR A 62 -14.62 6.14 -5.03
CA THR A 62 -15.67 5.47 -5.81
C THR A 62 -16.88 5.13 -4.94
N LEU A 63 -16.67 4.53 -3.77
CA LEU A 63 -17.74 4.15 -2.85
C LEU A 63 -18.44 5.36 -2.24
N LEU A 64 -17.70 6.42 -1.91
CA LEU A 64 -18.25 7.68 -1.40
C LEU A 64 -19.07 8.39 -2.47
N ASN A 65 -18.57 8.50 -3.69
CA ASN A 65 -19.28 9.11 -4.80
C ASN A 65 -20.60 8.38 -5.07
N GLU A 66 -20.59 7.04 -5.01
CA GLU A 66 -21.80 6.26 -5.19
C GLU A 66 -22.80 6.45 -4.03
N ALA A 67 -22.33 6.45 -2.78
CA ALA A 67 -23.18 6.70 -1.62
C ALA A 67 -23.81 8.10 -1.67
N ASN A 68 -23.03 9.12 -2.02
CA ASN A 68 -23.50 10.50 -2.17
C ASN A 68 -24.51 10.64 -3.30
N ARG A 69 -24.26 10.00 -4.45
CA ARG A 69 -25.20 9.99 -5.57
C ARG A 69 -26.54 9.35 -5.19
N LEU A 70 -26.53 8.23 -4.49
CA LEU A 70 -27.76 7.58 -4.03
C LEU A 70 -28.56 8.45 -3.05
N LEU A 71 -27.87 9.20 -2.18
CA LEU A 71 -28.50 10.20 -1.30
C LEU A 71 -29.10 11.37 -2.10
N GLU A 72 -28.37 11.90 -3.08
CA GLU A 72 -28.85 12.98 -3.95
C GLU A 72 -30.10 12.55 -4.75
N LEU A 73 -30.10 11.34 -5.30
CA LEU A 73 -31.28 10.80 -6.00
C LEU A 73 -32.50 10.70 -5.07
N ASN A 74 -32.29 10.31 -3.82
CA ASN A 74 -33.35 10.28 -2.82
C ASN A 74 -33.89 11.69 -2.50
N GLU A 75 -33.02 12.69 -2.36
CA GLU A 75 -33.43 14.09 -2.15
C GLU A 75 -34.22 14.66 -3.34
N LEU A 76 -33.87 14.26 -4.55
CA LEU A 76 -34.59 14.61 -5.78
C LEU A 76 -35.89 13.80 -5.98
N GLY A 77 -36.19 12.84 -5.10
CA GLY A 77 -37.35 11.95 -5.22
C GLY A 77 -37.27 10.97 -6.39
N VAL A 78 -36.08 10.73 -6.93
CA VAL A 78 -35.83 9.84 -8.06
C VAL A 78 -35.59 8.42 -7.54
N VAL A 79 -36.31 7.45 -8.12
CA VAL A 79 -36.11 6.04 -7.79
C VAL A 79 -34.75 5.57 -8.35
N PRO A 80 -33.83 5.06 -7.52
CA PRO A 80 -32.46 4.73 -7.94
C PRO A 80 -32.38 3.83 -9.17
N GLY A 81 -33.22 2.78 -9.23
CA GLY A 81 -33.23 1.81 -10.34
C GLY A 81 -33.75 2.35 -11.68
N THR A 82 -34.20 3.61 -11.73
CA THR A 82 -34.64 4.29 -12.95
C THR A 82 -33.63 5.33 -13.43
N SER A 83 -32.58 5.61 -12.65
CA SER A 83 -31.58 6.62 -12.96
C SER A 83 -30.52 6.08 -13.92
N PRO A 84 -30.28 6.72 -15.09
CA PRO A 84 -29.16 6.35 -15.94
C PRO A 84 -27.83 6.60 -15.21
N GLY A 85 -26.88 5.68 -15.38
CA GLY A 85 -25.52 5.83 -14.88
C GLY A 85 -25.18 5.02 -13.64
N LYS A 86 -25.83 3.86 -13.39
CA LYS A 86 -25.39 2.89 -12.36
C LYS A 86 -23.85 2.84 -12.33
N GLY A 87 -23.25 3.26 -11.23
CA GLY A 87 -21.81 3.17 -11.09
C GLY A 87 -21.44 1.71 -11.22
N ASP A 88 -20.54 1.38 -12.14
CA ASP A 88 -20.11 0.00 -12.30
C ASP A 88 -19.22 -0.39 -11.11
N LEU A 89 -19.86 -0.76 -10.00
CA LEU A 89 -19.19 -1.28 -8.80
C LEU A 89 -18.52 -2.64 -9.09
N THR A 90 -18.78 -3.26 -10.25
CA THR A 90 -18.10 -4.50 -10.64
C THR A 90 -16.64 -4.26 -11.03
N ALA A 91 -16.29 -3.07 -11.54
CA ALA A 91 -14.91 -2.67 -11.79
C ALA A 91 -14.12 -2.46 -10.48
N THR A 92 -14.82 -2.14 -9.38
CA THR A 92 -14.22 -1.93 -8.06
C THR A 92 -14.08 -3.23 -7.25
N ARG A 93 -14.46 -4.40 -7.80
CA ARG A 93 -14.19 -5.72 -7.19
C ARG A 93 -12.72 -6.08 -7.36
N SER A 94 -11.85 -5.42 -6.63
CA SER A 94 -10.41 -5.67 -6.67
C SER A 94 -9.91 -5.99 -5.28
N THR A 95 -8.89 -6.83 -5.20
CA THR A 95 -8.08 -7.13 -4.01
C THR A 95 -7.43 -5.88 -3.36
N ALA A 96 -7.65 -4.69 -3.94
CA ALA A 96 -7.25 -3.38 -3.41
C ALA A 96 -7.81 -3.07 -2.02
N ASP A 97 -8.98 -3.62 -1.65
CA ASP A 97 -9.69 -3.41 -0.38
C ASP A 97 -8.80 -3.56 0.85
N SER A 98 -7.90 -4.53 0.77
CA SER A 98 -7.06 -4.95 1.88
C SER A 98 -5.58 -4.89 1.55
N ALA A 99 -5.21 -4.54 0.32
CA ALA A 99 -3.82 -4.56 -0.14
C ALA A 99 -2.92 -3.62 0.67
N PHE A 100 -3.35 -2.38 0.92
CA PHE A 100 -2.57 -1.41 1.69
C PHE A 100 -2.31 -1.88 3.13
N ILE A 101 -3.32 -2.44 3.79
CA ILE A 101 -3.18 -3.00 5.15
C ILE A 101 -2.34 -4.29 5.11
N ALA A 102 -2.50 -5.13 4.09
CA ALA A 102 -1.70 -6.33 3.90
C ALA A 102 -0.21 -6.02 3.76
N GLU A 103 0.15 -4.95 3.03
CA GLU A 103 1.54 -4.48 2.94
C GLU A 103 2.10 -4.08 4.31
N ALA A 104 1.29 -3.47 5.18
CA ALA A 104 1.71 -3.14 6.54
C ALA A 104 2.03 -4.40 7.36
N TYR A 105 1.18 -5.43 7.28
CA TYR A 105 1.43 -6.73 7.90
C TYR A 105 2.72 -7.38 7.38
N LEU A 106 2.92 -7.41 6.06
CA LEU A 106 4.12 -7.98 5.45
C LEU A 106 5.38 -7.26 5.90
N LEU A 107 5.35 -5.93 6.01
CA LEU A 107 6.50 -5.15 6.46
C LEU A 107 6.80 -5.35 7.94
N LYS A 108 5.78 -5.57 8.77
CA LYS A 108 5.92 -5.94 10.20
C LYS A 108 6.37 -7.40 10.39
N GLY A 109 6.41 -8.21 9.34
CA GLY A 109 6.74 -9.63 9.42
C GLY A 109 5.59 -10.49 9.99
N GLU A 110 4.37 -9.98 9.90
CA GLU A 110 3.16 -10.61 10.41
C GLU A 110 2.32 -11.22 9.29
N LYS A 111 1.44 -12.17 9.63
CA LYS A 111 0.50 -12.75 8.65
C LYS A 111 -0.67 -11.78 8.42
N PRO A 112 -0.97 -11.37 7.17
CA PRO A 112 -2.09 -10.49 6.87
C PRO A 112 -3.43 -11.05 7.37
N LYS A 113 -4.21 -10.23 8.08
CA LYS A 113 -5.57 -10.55 8.56
C LYS A 113 -6.62 -9.80 7.76
N VAL A 114 -6.73 -10.12 6.48
CA VAL A 114 -7.52 -9.34 5.51
C VAL A 114 -8.98 -9.77 5.36
N ASP A 115 -9.38 -10.91 5.93
CA ASP A 115 -10.72 -11.49 5.72
C ASP A 115 -11.83 -10.57 6.24
N GLY A 116 -11.64 -9.95 7.40
CA GLY A 116 -12.59 -8.99 7.98
C GLY A 116 -12.76 -7.75 7.10
N ILE A 117 -11.65 -7.21 6.60
CA ILE A 117 -11.64 -6.04 5.70
C ILE A 117 -12.37 -6.35 4.40
N ASN A 118 -12.05 -7.49 3.78
CA ASN A 118 -12.71 -7.93 2.55
C ASN A 118 -14.22 -8.13 2.77
N THR A 119 -14.61 -8.70 3.91
CA THR A 119 -16.02 -8.90 4.27
C THR A 119 -16.75 -7.57 4.44
N TYR A 120 -16.15 -6.60 5.13
CA TYR A 120 -16.69 -5.25 5.31
C TYR A 120 -16.98 -4.56 3.97
N PHE A 121 -16.00 -4.55 3.06
CA PHE A 121 -16.20 -3.94 1.74
C PHE A 121 -17.18 -4.72 0.86
N GLN A 122 -17.27 -6.04 1.00
CA GLN A 122 -18.31 -6.83 0.33
C GLN A 122 -19.71 -6.45 0.82
N GLN A 123 -19.91 -6.26 2.12
CA GLN A 123 -21.19 -5.85 2.71
C GLN A 123 -21.59 -4.44 2.24
N ILE A 124 -20.65 -3.50 2.17
CA ILE A 124 -20.91 -2.16 1.63
C ILE A 124 -21.35 -2.24 0.18
N ARG A 125 -20.61 -2.96 -0.67
CA ARG A 125 -20.96 -3.10 -2.09
C ARG A 125 -22.33 -3.75 -2.27
N GLN A 126 -22.61 -4.81 -1.52
CA GLN A 126 -23.93 -5.46 -1.53
C GLN A 126 -25.03 -4.48 -1.13
N SER A 127 -24.82 -3.70 -0.07
CA SER A 127 -25.78 -2.69 0.37
C SER A 127 -26.04 -1.64 -0.71
N LEU A 128 -24.99 -1.13 -1.36
CA LEU A 128 -25.12 -0.16 -2.45
C LEU A 128 -25.80 -0.76 -3.69
N ASP A 129 -25.45 -1.99 -4.06
CA ASP A 129 -26.07 -2.73 -5.17
C ASP A 129 -27.57 -2.99 -4.94
N GLU A 130 -27.96 -3.33 -3.71
CA GLU A 130 -29.37 -3.49 -3.32
C GLU A 130 -30.15 -2.19 -3.50
N LEU A 131 -29.57 -1.06 -3.07
CA LEU A 131 -30.17 0.26 -3.21
C LEU A 131 -30.34 0.67 -4.69
N HIS A 132 -29.38 0.32 -5.55
CA HIS A 132 -29.48 0.54 -7.00
C HIS A 132 -30.67 -0.18 -7.64
N ASN A 133 -30.98 -1.38 -7.17
CA ASN A 133 -32.02 -2.21 -7.78
C ASN A 133 -33.41 -1.91 -7.21
N LEU A 134 -33.56 -0.88 -6.35
CA LEU A 134 -34.84 -0.46 -5.83
C LEU A 134 -35.75 0.08 -6.93
N LYS A 135 -36.99 -0.41 -6.94
CA LYS A 135 -38.08 0.06 -7.80
C LYS A 135 -39.03 1.03 -7.11
N GLN A 136 -38.71 1.41 -5.88
CA GLN A 136 -39.49 2.29 -5.02
C GLN A 136 -38.54 3.30 -4.35
N PRO A 137 -39.05 4.45 -3.86
CA PRO A 137 -38.26 5.39 -3.08
C PRO A 137 -37.60 4.72 -1.86
N MET A 138 -36.46 5.24 -1.42
CA MET A 138 -35.80 4.71 -0.25
C MET A 138 -36.64 4.98 1.01
N THR A 139 -36.64 4.02 1.91
CA THR A 139 -37.23 4.18 3.25
C THR A 139 -36.30 5.01 4.14
N GLU A 140 -36.84 5.65 5.19
CA GLU A 140 -36.03 6.39 6.17
C GLU A 140 -34.90 5.54 6.77
N GLN A 141 -35.16 4.25 7.00
CA GLN A 141 -34.15 3.31 7.51
C GLN A 141 -33.01 3.08 6.50
N GLN A 142 -33.32 2.97 5.21
CA GLN A 142 -32.32 2.81 4.16
C GLN A 142 -31.46 4.07 4.03
N VAL A 143 -32.08 5.25 4.11
CA VAL A 143 -31.37 6.54 4.11
C VAL A 143 -30.46 6.65 5.34
N ALA A 144 -30.94 6.28 6.53
CA ALA A 144 -30.12 6.29 7.74
C ALA A 144 -28.92 5.34 7.65
N ASN A 145 -29.12 4.14 7.11
CA ASN A 145 -28.04 3.17 6.90
C ASN A 145 -27.02 3.68 5.86
N LEU A 146 -27.49 4.28 4.76
CA LEU A 146 -26.63 4.84 3.72
C LEU A 146 -25.78 6.01 4.25
N ASN A 147 -26.35 6.88 5.10
CA ASN A 147 -25.60 7.93 5.78
C ASN A 147 -24.51 7.36 6.69
N LYS A 148 -24.80 6.29 7.46
CA LYS A 148 -23.78 5.62 8.28
C LYS A 148 -22.63 5.08 7.44
N ILE A 149 -22.95 4.42 6.31
CA ILE A 149 -21.93 3.91 5.37
C ILE A 149 -21.08 5.06 4.83
N ARG A 150 -21.71 6.16 4.37
CA ARG A 150 -21.00 7.34 3.89
C ARG A 150 -20.07 7.91 4.97
N ASP A 151 -20.56 8.07 6.19
CA ASP A 151 -19.79 8.68 7.28
C ASP A 151 -18.59 7.80 7.68
N ALA A 152 -18.78 6.48 7.74
CA ALA A 152 -17.70 5.52 7.98
C ALA A 152 -16.65 5.56 6.86
N LEU A 153 -17.09 5.52 5.60
CA LEU A 153 -16.20 5.63 4.43
C LEU A 153 -15.44 6.96 4.42
N ASN A 154 -16.08 8.06 4.82
CA ASN A 154 -15.43 9.38 4.85
C ASN A 154 -14.35 9.44 5.93
N ALA A 155 -14.63 8.95 7.13
CA ALA A 155 -13.63 8.85 8.20
C ALA A 155 -12.43 7.97 7.78
N GLN A 156 -12.69 6.86 7.10
CA GLN A 156 -11.64 5.98 6.56
C GLN A 156 -10.85 6.65 5.42
N TYR A 157 -11.54 7.39 4.56
CA TYR A 157 -10.93 8.15 3.47
C TYR A 157 -10.00 9.26 3.99
N GLU A 158 -10.40 9.97 5.06
CA GLU A 158 -9.56 10.98 5.71
C GLU A 158 -8.25 10.40 6.29
N ILE A 159 -8.25 9.12 6.71
CA ILE A 159 -7.04 8.44 7.18
C ILE A 159 -6.09 8.19 6.00
N ILE A 160 -6.59 7.61 4.91
CA ILE A 160 -5.73 7.29 3.74
C ILE A 160 -5.23 8.57 3.04
N GLN A 161 -5.98 9.67 3.08
CA GLN A 161 -5.53 10.95 2.54
C GLN A 161 -4.29 11.53 3.23
N LYS A 162 -3.99 11.11 4.47
CA LYS A 162 -2.77 11.52 5.18
C LYS A 162 -1.52 10.82 4.66
N PHE A 163 -1.67 9.78 3.83
CA PHE A 163 -0.53 9.11 3.22
C PHE A 163 0.24 10.08 2.31
N ASN A 164 1.56 10.05 2.39
CA ASN A 164 2.42 10.89 1.56
C ASN A 164 2.52 10.35 0.13
N PHE A 165 1.56 10.71 -0.72
CA PHE A 165 1.54 10.30 -2.13
C PHE A 165 2.69 10.91 -2.95
N ASP A 166 3.25 12.04 -2.53
CA ASP A 166 4.39 12.70 -3.18
C ASP A 166 5.71 11.94 -2.97
N ALA A 167 5.72 10.93 -2.09
CA ALA A 167 6.88 10.04 -1.90
C ALA A 167 7.27 9.28 -3.17
N ALA A 168 6.42 9.23 -4.20
CA ALA A 168 6.70 8.69 -5.53
C ALA A 168 7.68 9.54 -6.35
N GLU A 169 7.82 10.83 -6.04
CA GLU A 169 8.59 11.78 -6.85
C GLU A 169 10.10 11.57 -6.76
N THR A 170 10.58 11.02 -5.64
CA THR A 170 12.01 10.78 -5.44
C THR A 170 12.30 9.34 -5.04
N ARG A 171 13.40 8.79 -5.56
CA ARG A 171 13.86 7.44 -5.19
C ARG A 171 14.10 7.30 -3.68
N ILE A 172 14.58 8.36 -3.03
CA ILE A 172 14.90 8.34 -1.60
C ILE A 172 13.62 8.24 -0.76
N SER A 173 12.61 9.07 -1.04
CA SER A 173 11.31 9.01 -0.35
C SER A 173 10.61 7.68 -0.59
N THR A 174 10.67 7.13 -1.81
CA THR A 174 10.11 5.81 -2.10
C THR A 174 10.81 4.71 -1.28
N ILE A 175 12.14 4.74 -1.15
CA ILE A 175 12.89 3.79 -0.31
C ILE A 175 12.54 3.92 1.18
N GLN A 176 12.26 5.12 1.67
CA GLN A 176 11.87 5.36 3.07
C GLN A 176 10.55 4.69 3.42
N LEU A 177 9.59 4.63 2.49
CA LEU A 177 8.32 3.91 2.69
C LEU A 177 8.54 2.42 2.99
N ALA A 178 9.50 1.79 2.31
CA ALA A 178 9.88 0.39 2.59
C ALA A 178 10.55 0.19 3.96
N SER A 179 10.75 1.26 4.74
CA SER A 179 11.19 1.19 6.14
C SER A 179 10.03 1.38 7.12
N GLY A 180 8.80 1.60 6.64
CA GLY A 180 7.59 1.72 7.46
C GLY A 180 7.38 3.10 8.07
N ILE A 181 8.22 4.07 7.70
CA ILE A 181 8.20 5.43 8.25
C ILE A 181 6.96 6.17 7.73
N ASP A 182 6.22 6.80 8.63
CA ASP A 182 5.10 7.72 8.36
C ASP A 182 3.84 7.12 7.69
N TRP A 183 3.71 5.79 7.56
CA TRP A 183 2.49 5.18 6.99
C TRP A 183 1.97 3.93 7.71
N LEU A 184 2.80 3.20 8.46
CA LEU A 184 2.34 2.00 9.17
C LEU A 184 1.25 2.35 10.21
N GLU A 185 1.39 3.48 10.90
CA GLU A 185 0.36 3.95 11.84
C GLU A 185 -0.95 4.28 11.12
N LEU A 186 -0.89 4.82 9.90
CA LEU A 186 -2.10 5.09 9.10
C LEU A 186 -2.80 3.79 8.71
N ALA A 187 -2.04 2.74 8.35
CA ALA A 187 -2.61 1.43 8.06
C ALA A 187 -3.28 0.82 9.30
N ASP A 188 -2.68 0.97 10.49
CA ASP A 188 -3.27 0.52 11.76
C ASP A 188 -4.54 1.30 12.13
N GLN A 189 -4.52 2.62 11.96
CA GLN A 189 -5.70 3.47 12.16
C GLN A 189 -6.83 3.09 11.19
N LEU A 190 -6.49 2.79 9.93
CA LEU A 190 -7.45 2.39 8.92
C LEU A 190 -8.08 1.03 9.26
N GLU A 191 -7.26 0.04 9.64
CA GLU A 191 -7.74 -1.27 10.07
C GLU A 191 -8.64 -1.16 11.31
N ALA A 192 -8.23 -0.39 12.33
CA ALA A 192 -9.03 -0.18 13.52
C ALA A 192 -10.36 0.51 13.23
N SER A 193 -10.37 1.49 12.31
CA SER A 193 -11.59 2.17 11.87
C SER A 193 -12.57 1.20 11.21
N ILE A 194 -12.07 0.30 10.35
CA ILE A 194 -12.88 -0.75 9.72
C ILE A 194 -13.41 -1.74 10.76
N ALA A 195 -12.58 -2.18 11.70
CA ALA A 195 -12.97 -3.14 12.73
C ALA A 195 -14.00 -2.59 13.75
N SER A 196 -14.18 -1.28 13.80
CA SER A 196 -15.13 -0.61 14.71
C SER A 196 -16.55 -0.46 14.15
N GLN A 197 -16.77 -0.81 12.87
CA GLN A 197 -18.07 -0.78 12.20
C GLN A 197 -18.84 -2.09 12.41
#